data_AF-A0A4Q6FRW0-F1
#
_entry.id   AF-A0A4Q6FRW0-F1
#
_cell.length_a   1.000
_cell.length_b   1.000
_cell.length_c   1.000
_cell.angle_alpha   90.00
_cell.angle_beta   90.00
_cell.angle_gamma   90.00
#
_symmetry.space_group_name_H-M   'P 1'
#
loop_
_entity.id
_entity.type
_entity.pdbx_description
1 polymer ?
#
loop_
_entity_poly.entity_id
_entity_poly.type
_entity_poly.pdbx_seq_one_letter_code
_entity_poly.pdbx_strand_id
1 'polypeptide(L)'
;MTNAVQGRVEKLRGLLKTQNISAYVVPSSDPHQSEYVAPKWGRREYISGFTGSAGLFAMNDKDAGLWTDGRYFEQAESELNGSSIHLFKQGLEGVPDWQEWMIQTLPKGSRVGINPDLFSTQAYQKISGTFGKAGLNLVAVADDFVDQVWSKDRPELPSEMFYAHPLSYAGESHESKLTRLRSALSKEGAKAIVVSALDEIAWLFNLRGRDVPNNPVFYAYAVVSEGSAELFTELGKLDESLKKVLGSIVALKPYDDFRSSLKSLKGPVWIDPNSTSAAVESILKDNKLEIVAKDSPIPAWKAVKNSAELKGMRQAHVRDGVAMVRFSRWLKETIGREKMDE
;
A
#
# COMPACT_ATOMS: atom_id res chain seq x y z
N MET A 1 26.16 9.39 -0.68
CA MET A 1 24.81 8.99 -1.11
C MET A 1 24.63 9.07 -2.62
N THR A 2 25.06 10.16 -3.25
CA THR A 2 24.95 10.43 -4.70
C THR A 2 25.49 9.31 -5.61
N ASN A 3 26.71 8.80 -5.35
CA ASN A 3 27.29 7.70 -6.13
C ASN A 3 26.50 6.39 -6.01
N ALA A 4 25.85 6.14 -4.87
CA ALA A 4 25.06 4.92 -4.67
C ALA A 4 23.73 4.99 -5.43
N VAL A 5 23.03 6.14 -5.36
CA VAL A 5 21.80 6.38 -6.13
C VAL A 5 22.08 6.25 -7.63
N GLN A 6 23.14 6.90 -8.13
CA GLN A 6 23.52 6.80 -9.54
C GLN A 6 23.77 5.34 -9.97
N GLY A 7 24.54 4.57 -9.18
CA GLY A 7 24.79 3.17 -9.47
C GLY A 7 23.51 2.30 -9.48
N ARG A 8 22.51 2.62 -8.63
CA ARG A 8 21.20 1.94 -8.64
C ARG A 8 20.41 2.25 -9.91
N VAL A 9 20.34 3.53 -10.30
CA VAL A 9 19.67 3.98 -11.53
C VAL A 9 20.32 3.35 -12.77
N GLU A 10 21.65 3.29 -12.84
CA GLU A 10 22.37 2.66 -13.96
C GLU A 10 22.10 1.15 -14.06
N LYS A 11 22.07 0.43 -12.92
CA LYS A 11 21.68 -0.98 -12.89
C LYS A 11 20.24 -1.18 -13.39
N LEU A 12 19.31 -0.31 -12.97
CA LEU A 12 17.93 -0.36 -13.42
C LEU A 12 17.83 -0.11 -14.94
N ARG A 13 18.57 0.85 -15.51
CA ARG A 13 18.66 1.03 -16.98
C ARG A 13 19.16 -0.22 -17.69
N GLY A 14 20.13 -0.93 -17.10
CA GLY A 14 20.62 -2.21 -17.60
C GLY A 14 19.48 -3.23 -17.73
N LEU A 15 18.65 -3.37 -16.69
CA LEU A 15 17.48 -4.24 -16.70
C LEU A 15 16.43 -3.83 -17.75
N LEU A 16 16.19 -2.53 -17.93
CA LEU A 16 15.26 -2.05 -18.96
C LEU A 16 15.69 -2.51 -20.36
N LYS A 17 16.98 -2.37 -20.66
CA LYS A 17 17.56 -2.80 -21.94
C LYS A 17 17.46 -4.32 -22.14
N THR A 18 17.79 -5.12 -21.13
CA THR A 18 17.76 -6.59 -21.25
C THR A 18 16.34 -7.13 -21.37
N GLN A 19 15.34 -6.44 -20.80
CA GLN A 19 13.93 -6.84 -20.80
C GLN A 19 13.10 -6.18 -21.91
N ASN A 20 13.73 -5.40 -22.80
CA ASN A 20 13.06 -4.63 -23.85
C ASN A 20 11.91 -3.76 -23.29
N ILE A 21 12.19 -3.03 -22.22
CA ILE A 21 11.32 -2.05 -21.59
C ILE A 21 11.92 -0.66 -21.84
N SER A 22 11.12 0.29 -22.31
CA SER A 22 11.57 1.65 -22.66
C SER A 22 11.59 2.59 -21.45
N ALA A 23 10.69 2.37 -20.49
CA ALA A 23 10.60 3.17 -19.27
C ALA A 23 10.03 2.35 -18.11
N TYR A 24 10.31 2.77 -16.88
CA TYR A 24 9.85 2.09 -15.67
C TYR A 24 9.34 3.08 -14.64
N VAL A 25 8.31 2.68 -13.90
CA VAL A 25 7.64 3.51 -12.89
C VAL A 25 7.62 2.80 -11.54
N VAL A 26 7.99 3.53 -10.49
CA VAL A 26 8.10 3.06 -9.12
C VAL A 26 7.30 4.00 -8.21
N PRO A 27 6.08 3.62 -7.79
CA PRO A 27 5.27 4.41 -6.87
C PRO A 27 5.79 4.28 -5.43
N SER A 28 5.22 5.05 -4.50
CA SER A 28 5.49 4.92 -3.05
C SER A 28 4.64 3.83 -2.36
N SER A 29 3.69 3.21 -3.07
CA SER A 29 2.74 2.24 -2.54
C SER A 29 3.32 0.83 -2.39
N ASP A 30 2.62 0.02 -1.60
CA ASP A 30 2.83 -1.43 -1.45
C ASP A 30 1.68 -2.24 -2.10
N PRO A 31 1.67 -3.59 -2.04
CA PRO A 31 0.60 -4.42 -2.59
C PRO A 31 -0.80 -4.25 -1.98
N HIS A 32 -0.93 -3.40 -0.95
CA HIS A 32 -2.15 -3.13 -0.21
C HIS A 32 -2.57 -1.66 -0.33
N GLN A 33 -1.90 -0.91 -1.20
CA GLN A 33 -2.18 0.50 -1.48
C GLN A 33 -2.06 1.37 -0.21
N SER A 34 -1.13 1.02 0.69
CA SER A 34 -0.85 1.80 1.90
C SER A 34 -0.26 3.18 1.57
N GLU A 35 -0.61 4.18 2.38
CA GLU A 35 -0.01 5.53 2.28
C GLU A 35 1.42 5.55 2.82
N TYR A 36 1.63 4.98 4.01
CA TYR A 36 2.94 4.71 4.58
C TYR A 36 3.25 3.23 4.41
N VAL A 37 4.49 2.91 4.05
CA VAL A 37 4.89 1.53 3.77
C VAL A 37 6.01 1.09 4.71
N ALA A 38 6.08 -0.22 4.99
CA ALA A 38 7.21 -0.78 5.71
C ALA A 38 8.51 -0.64 4.89
N PRO A 39 9.70 -0.60 5.52
CA PRO A 39 10.98 -0.46 4.80
C PRO A 39 11.18 -1.47 3.65
N LYS A 40 10.66 -2.71 3.79
CA LYS A 40 10.66 -3.73 2.72
C LYS A 40 10.04 -3.25 1.40
N TRP A 41 9.07 -2.35 1.47
CA TRP A 41 8.31 -1.83 0.34
C TRP A 41 8.78 -0.45 -0.11
N GLY A 42 9.77 0.16 0.54
CA GLY A 42 10.34 1.47 0.25
C GLY A 42 11.17 1.54 -1.04
N ARG A 43 10.66 1.01 -2.15
CA ARG A 43 11.37 0.91 -3.44
C ARG A 43 11.73 2.26 -4.03
N ARG A 44 10.79 3.22 -3.96
CA ARG A 44 11.05 4.59 -4.43
C ARG A 44 12.15 5.25 -3.63
N GLU A 45 12.12 5.13 -2.30
CA GLU A 45 13.21 5.61 -1.44
C GLU A 45 14.54 4.94 -1.78
N TYR A 46 14.56 3.62 -1.93
CA TYR A 46 15.78 2.90 -2.29
C TYR A 46 16.36 3.36 -3.64
N ILE A 47 15.54 3.44 -4.70
CA ILE A 47 16.03 3.77 -6.04
C ILE A 47 16.44 5.24 -6.17
N SER A 48 15.73 6.16 -5.49
CA SER A 48 15.93 7.60 -5.67
C SER A 48 16.74 8.28 -4.55
N GLY A 49 16.78 7.70 -3.36
CA GLY A 49 17.32 8.34 -2.16
C GLY A 49 16.38 9.33 -1.48
N PHE A 50 15.22 9.64 -2.07
CA PHE A 50 14.23 10.54 -1.48
C PHE A 50 13.40 9.83 -0.40
N THR A 51 13.27 10.41 0.79
CA THR A 51 12.68 9.78 1.99
C THR A 51 11.29 10.30 2.36
N GLY A 52 10.75 11.30 1.66
CA GLY A 52 9.40 11.82 1.92
C GLY A 52 8.31 10.74 1.76
N SER A 53 7.15 10.88 2.39
CA SER A 53 6.13 9.80 2.36
C SER A 53 5.39 9.70 1.01
N ALA A 54 5.32 10.79 0.23
CA ALA A 54 4.61 10.82 -1.03
C ALA A 54 5.55 11.11 -2.21
N GLY A 55 5.43 10.31 -3.26
CA GLY A 55 6.11 10.58 -4.52
C GLY A 55 6.07 9.40 -5.49
N LEU A 56 6.59 9.63 -6.68
CA LEU A 56 6.70 8.63 -7.74
C LEU A 56 8.01 8.83 -8.46
N PHE A 57 8.79 7.77 -8.56
CA PHE A 57 10.00 7.75 -9.37
C PHE A 57 9.66 7.15 -10.74
N ALA A 58 10.14 7.75 -11.81
CA ALA A 58 10.01 7.20 -13.14
C ALA A 58 11.27 7.47 -13.95
N MET A 59 11.59 6.58 -14.89
CA MET A 59 12.79 6.74 -15.73
C MET A 59 12.62 6.09 -17.08
N ASN A 60 13.38 6.58 -18.06
CA ASN A 60 13.60 5.93 -19.34
C ASN A 60 15.10 5.59 -19.50
N ASP A 61 15.52 5.22 -20.71
CA ASP A 61 16.89 4.85 -21.01
C ASP A 61 17.91 6.01 -20.88
N LYS A 62 17.43 7.25 -20.85
CA LYS A 62 18.24 8.48 -20.84
C LYS A 62 18.10 9.28 -19.55
N ASP A 63 16.87 9.46 -19.08
CA ASP A 63 16.50 10.40 -18.03
C ASP A 63 15.75 9.72 -16.88
N ALA A 64 15.77 10.34 -15.71
CA ALA A 64 15.04 9.91 -14.52
C ALA A 64 14.40 11.11 -13.83
N GLY A 65 13.21 10.91 -13.28
CA GLY A 65 12.43 11.93 -12.60
C GLY A 65 11.84 11.43 -11.29
N LEU A 66 11.66 12.35 -10.36
CA LEU A 66 10.92 12.16 -9.13
C LEU A 66 9.81 13.21 -9.07
N TRP A 67 8.57 12.76 -8.97
CA TRP A 67 7.41 13.62 -8.75
C TRP A 67 7.00 13.56 -7.28
N THR A 68 6.80 14.71 -6.65
CA THR A 68 6.25 14.82 -5.29
C THR A 68 5.43 16.09 -5.15
N ASP A 69 4.67 16.23 -4.07
CA ASP A 69 3.81 17.37 -3.78
C ASP A 69 4.53 18.44 -2.93
N GLY A 70 3.85 19.58 -2.74
CA GLY A 70 4.42 20.78 -2.10
C GLY A 70 4.95 20.60 -0.69
N ARG A 71 4.55 19.54 0.03
CA ARG A 71 5.09 19.22 1.37
C ARG A 71 6.58 18.88 1.32
N TYR A 72 7.06 18.39 0.17
CA TYR A 72 8.38 17.76 0.06
C TYR A 72 9.33 18.45 -0.93
N PHE A 73 9.01 19.63 -1.47
CA PHE A 73 9.86 20.28 -2.47
C PHE A 73 11.28 20.56 -1.96
N GLU A 74 11.41 21.20 -0.80
CA GLU A 74 12.73 21.52 -0.22
C GLU A 74 13.50 20.27 0.19
N GLN A 75 12.81 19.30 0.79
CA GLN A 75 13.38 18.00 1.14
C GLN A 75 13.92 17.29 -0.10
N ALA A 76 13.12 17.21 -1.17
CA ALA A 76 13.51 16.53 -2.41
C ALA A 76 14.66 17.26 -3.11
N GLU A 77 14.69 18.59 -3.13
CA GLU A 77 15.84 19.35 -3.67
C GLU A 77 17.14 19.02 -2.91
N SER A 78 17.07 18.96 -1.58
CA SER A 78 18.22 18.63 -0.74
C SER A 78 18.67 17.17 -0.94
N GLU A 79 17.75 16.21 -0.90
CA GLU A 79 18.07 14.78 -0.97
C GLU A 79 18.50 14.32 -2.36
N LEU A 80 17.98 14.94 -3.42
CA LEU A 80 18.37 14.64 -4.80
C LEU A 80 19.61 15.41 -5.26
N ASN A 81 20.15 16.32 -4.44
CA ASN A 81 21.27 17.18 -4.83
C ASN A 81 22.49 16.36 -5.30
N GLY A 82 22.98 16.71 -6.49
CA GLY A 82 24.07 16.04 -7.18
C GLY A 82 23.70 14.72 -7.87
N SER A 83 22.47 14.22 -7.72
CA SER A 83 22.00 13.03 -8.44
C SER A 83 21.62 13.36 -9.89
N SER A 84 21.41 12.32 -10.70
CA SER A 84 20.89 12.44 -12.08
C SER A 84 19.36 12.42 -12.18
N ILE A 85 18.66 12.57 -11.04
CA ILE A 85 17.20 12.50 -10.96
C ILE A 85 16.64 13.92 -10.94
N HIS A 86 15.75 14.23 -11.89
CA HIS A 86 15.09 15.52 -11.96
C HIS A 86 13.89 15.59 -11.01
N LEU A 87 13.81 16.65 -10.21
CA LEU A 87 12.63 16.92 -9.39
C LEU A 87 11.52 17.56 -10.23
N PHE A 88 10.36 16.92 -10.26
CA PHE A 88 9.12 17.45 -10.81
C PHE A 88 8.19 17.85 -9.66
N LYS A 89 8.03 19.16 -9.46
CA LYS A 89 7.19 19.75 -8.41
C LYS A 89 5.70 19.68 -8.79
N GLN A 90 5.00 18.63 -8.38
CA GLN A 90 3.61 18.37 -8.79
C GLN A 90 2.68 19.54 -8.42
N GLY A 91 1.73 19.83 -9.31
CA GLY A 91 0.71 20.86 -9.11
C GLY A 91 1.15 22.28 -9.44
N LEU A 92 2.43 22.50 -9.78
CA LEU A 92 2.87 23.78 -10.34
C LEU A 92 2.53 23.88 -11.82
N GLU A 93 2.21 25.10 -12.28
CA GLU A 93 1.91 25.37 -13.68
C GLU A 93 3.10 25.01 -14.58
N GLY A 94 2.82 24.32 -15.69
CA GLY A 94 3.83 23.91 -16.66
C GLY A 94 4.66 22.68 -16.26
N VAL A 95 4.47 22.11 -15.06
CA VAL A 95 5.10 20.84 -14.68
C VAL A 95 4.22 19.68 -15.13
N PRO A 96 4.68 18.84 -16.09
CA PRO A 96 3.88 17.71 -16.54
C PRO A 96 3.74 16.65 -15.44
N ASP A 97 2.62 15.96 -15.40
CA ASP A 97 2.54 14.73 -14.62
C ASP A 97 3.43 13.64 -15.23
N TRP A 98 3.65 12.55 -14.50
CA TRP A 98 4.56 11.50 -14.96
C TRP A 98 4.02 10.77 -16.20
N GLN A 99 2.70 10.67 -16.38
CA GLN A 99 2.12 10.06 -17.57
C GLN A 99 2.34 10.95 -18.80
N GLU A 100 2.11 12.26 -18.65
CA GLU A 100 2.36 13.28 -19.67
C GLU A 100 3.84 13.31 -20.05
N TRP A 101 4.74 13.29 -19.07
CA TRP A 101 6.18 13.23 -19.31
C TRP A 101 6.58 11.97 -20.11
N MET A 102 6.02 10.81 -19.77
CA MET A 102 6.24 9.58 -20.54
C MET A 102 5.74 9.70 -21.98
N ILE A 103 4.54 10.27 -22.18
CA ILE A 103 3.95 10.46 -23.52
C ILE A 103 4.78 11.43 -24.36
N GLN A 104 5.33 12.48 -23.76
CA GLN A 104 6.14 13.49 -24.45
C GLN A 104 7.55 12.98 -24.80
N THR A 105 8.12 12.10 -23.97
CA THR A 105 9.52 11.67 -24.09
C THR A 105 9.71 10.35 -24.83
N LEU A 106 8.69 9.50 -24.89
CA LEU A 106 8.80 8.17 -25.49
C LEU A 106 8.24 8.11 -26.92
N PRO A 107 8.92 7.42 -27.86
CA PRO A 107 8.37 7.18 -29.17
C PRO A 107 7.16 6.24 -29.12
N LYS A 108 6.26 6.34 -30.11
CA LYS A 108 5.15 5.40 -30.29
C LYS A 108 5.65 3.95 -30.34
N GLY A 109 4.90 3.04 -29.73
CA GLY A 109 5.25 1.63 -29.57
C GLY A 109 6.10 1.31 -28.33
N SER A 110 6.61 2.33 -27.63
CA SER A 110 7.42 2.14 -26.42
C SER A 110 6.68 1.37 -25.35
N ARG A 111 7.44 0.59 -24.58
CA ARG A 111 6.96 -0.30 -23.52
C ARG A 111 7.24 0.34 -22.16
N VAL A 112 6.20 0.72 -21.43
CA VAL A 112 6.32 1.29 -20.08
C VAL A 112 6.03 0.20 -19.07
N GLY A 113 7.04 -0.24 -18.34
CA GLY A 113 6.94 -1.27 -17.34
C GLY A 113 6.47 -0.72 -15.99
N ILE A 114 5.52 -1.41 -15.36
CA ILE A 114 5.10 -1.15 -13.98
C ILE A 114 4.88 -2.48 -13.25
N ASN A 115 5.11 -2.51 -11.94
CA ASN A 115 4.71 -3.65 -11.13
C ASN A 115 3.20 -3.60 -10.83
N PRO A 116 2.38 -4.54 -11.33
CA PRO A 116 0.93 -4.51 -11.16
C PRO A 116 0.46 -4.66 -9.71
N ASP A 117 1.32 -5.10 -8.78
CA ASP A 117 0.99 -5.14 -7.36
C ASP A 117 0.92 -3.76 -6.73
N LEU A 118 1.70 -2.81 -7.23
CA LEU A 118 1.87 -1.50 -6.60
C LEU A 118 0.85 -0.48 -7.09
N PHE A 119 0.00 -0.84 -8.04
CA PHE A 119 -1.05 0.02 -8.57
C PHE A 119 -2.41 -0.61 -8.32
N SER A 120 -3.37 0.20 -7.89
CA SER A 120 -4.76 -0.24 -7.80
C SER A 120 -5.30 -0.60 -9.19
N THR A 121 -6.33 -1.43 -9.20
CA THR A 121 -7.05 -1.84 -10.40
C THR A 121 -7.50 -0.62 -11.22
N GLN A 122 -8.13 0.36 -10.56
CA GLN A 122 -8.59 1.58 -11.22
C GLN A 122 -7.43 2.39 -11.80
N ALA A 123 -6.34 2.57 -11.04
CA ALA A 123 -5.18 3.32 -11.50
C ALA A 123 -4.53 2.64 -12.73
N TYR A 124 -4.33 1.32 -12.68
CA TYR A 124 -3.75 0.56 -13.77
C TYR A 124 -4.59 0.66 -15.05
N GLN A 125 -5.92 0.51 -14.94
CA GLN A 125 -6.82 0.64 -16.09
C GLN A 125 -6.79 2.05 -16.69
N LYS A 126 -6.79 3.09 -15.85
CA LYS A 126 -6.67 4.48 -16.29
C LYS A 126 -5.35 4.73 -17.02
N ILE A 127 -4.23 4.26 -16.47
CA ILE A 127 -2.90 4.40 -17.07
C ILE A 127 -2.86 3.66 -18.41
N SER A 128 -3.33 2.41 -18.44
CA SER A 128 -3.39 1.59 -19.65
C SER A 128 -4.19 2.27 -20.77
N GLY A 129 -5.37 2.80 -20.47
CA GLY A 129 -6.18 3.53 -21.44
C GLY A 129 -5.54 4.84 -21.91
N THR A 130 -4.85 5.55 -21.01
CA THR A 130 -4.14 6.80 -21.34
C THR A 130 -2.96 6.53 -22.27
N PHE A 131 -2.15 5.54 -21.95
CA PHE A 131 -1.01 5.12 -22.77
C PHE A 131 -1.43 4.53 -24.11
N GLY A 132 -2.47 3.70 -24.14
CA GLY A 132 -2.99 3.14 -25.39
C GLY A 132 -3.43 4.23 -26.38
N LYS A 133 -4.11 5.28 -25.92
CA LYS A 133 -4.49 6.43 -26.76
C LYS A 133 -3.29 7.21 -27.30
N ALA A 134 -2.19 7.26 -26.55
CA ALA A 134 -0.94 7.88 -26.97
C ALA A 134 -0.05 6.98 -27.84
N GLY A 135 -0.44 5.71 -28.04
CA GLY A 135 0.36 4.72 -28.77
C GLY A 135 1.52 4.14 -27.95
N LEU A 136 1.44 4.18 -26.62
CA LEU A 136 2.37 3.52 -25.69
C LEU A 136 1.77 2.21 -25.17
N ASN A 137 2.62 1.26 -24.82
CA ASN A 137 2.24 -0.05 -24.32
C ASN A 137 2.57 -0.17 -22.82
N LEU A 138 1.56 -0.27 -21.98
CA LEU A 138 1.77 -0.58 -20.56
C LEU A 138 2.09 -2.07 -20.41
N VAL A 139 3.17 -2.39 -19.72
CA VAL A 139 3.65 -3.76 -19.51
C VAL A 139 3.67 -4.07 -18.02
N ALA A 140 2.94 -5.13 -17.63
CA ALA A 140 3.00 -5.65 -16.28
C ALA A 140 4.33 -6.39 -16.04
N VAL A 141 5.06 -5.97 -15.02
CA VAL A 141 6.34 -6.54 -14.60
C VAL A 141 6.19 -7.09 -13.18
N ALA A 142 5.83 -8.36 -13.06
CA ALA A 142 5.57 -9.00 -11.76
C ALA A 142 6.85 -9.11 -10.90
N ASP A 143 7.96 -9.47 -11.52
CA ASP A 143 9.27 -9.51 -10.87
C ASP A 143 9.89 -8.10 -10.86
N ASP A 144 9.60 -7.33 -9.80
CA ASP A 144 9.98 -5.94 -9.68
C ASP A 144 11.48 -5.71 -9.95
N PHE A 145 11.78 -4.83 -10.91
CA PHE A 145 13.18 -4.57 -11.28
C PHE A 145 13.95 -3.86 -10.18
N VAL A 146 13.28 -3.09 -9.31
CA VAL A 146 13.94 -2.47 -8.16
C VAL A 146 14.37 -3.53 -7.16
N ASP A 147 13.58 -4.60 -6.98
CA ASP A 147 13.96 -5.72 -6.09
C ASP A 147 15.22 -6.44 -6.60
N GLN A 148 15.36 -6.58 -7.92
CA GLN A 148 16.58 -7.14 -8.52
C GLN A 148 17.81 -6.24 -8.31
N VAL A 149 17.63 -4.91 -8.35
CA VAL A 149 18.70 -3.94 -8.05
C VAL A 149 19.02 -3.85 -6.56
N TRP A 150 18.02 -4.02 -5.68
CA TRP A 150 18.17 -4.04 -4.23
C TRP A 150 18.86 -5.32 -3.75
N SER A 151 18.54 -6.45 -4.39
CA SER A 151 19.17 -7.73 -4.15
C SER A 151 19.11 -8.10 -2.66
N LYS A 152 20.25 -8.38 -2.03
CA LYS A 152 20.32 -8.95 -0.67
C LYS A 152 20.11 -7.93 0.46
N ASP A 153 20.27 -6.65 0.20
CA ASP A 153 20.18 -5.61 1.24
C ASP A 153 18.74 -5.13 1.50
N ARG A 154 17.75 -5.83 0.92
CA ARG A 154 16.34 -5.49 1.10
C ARG A 154 15.88 -5.88 2.51
N PRO A 155 15.30 -4.95 3.29
CA PRO A 155 14.82 -5.26 4.63
C PRO A 155 13.71 -6.31 4.61
N GLU A 156 13.69 -7.15 5.64
CA GLU A 156 12.54 -8.00 5.93
C GLU A 156 11.42 -7.21 6.62
N LEU A 157 10.22 -7.79 6.67
CA LEU A 157 9.15 -7.25 7.48
C LEU A 157 9.50 -7.36 8.97
N PRO A 158 9.00 -6.44 9.82
CA PRO A 158 9.17 -6.54 11.26
C PRO A 158 8.64 -7.87 11.82
N SER A 159 9.20 -8.37 12.92
CA SER A 159 8.88 -9.69 13.50
C SER A 159 7.92 -9.65 14.69
N GLU A 160 7.43 -8.47 15.06
CA GLU A 160 6.60 -8.23 16.25
C GLU A 160 5.24 -8.92 16.17
N MET A 161 4.89 -9.68 17.20
CA MET A 161 3.62 -10.40 17.28
C MET A 161 2.40 -9.50 17.08
N PHE A 162 1.38 -10.04 16.42
CA PHE A 162 0.07 -9.40 16.32
C PHE A 162 -0.62 -9.42 17.69
N TYR A 163 -1.65 -8.58 17.84
CA TYR A 163 -2.42 -8.51 19.08
C TYR A 163 -3.90 -8.25 18.81
N ALA A 164 -4.75 -8.71 19.72
CA ALA A 164 -6.18 -8.50 19.65
C ALA A 164 -6.52 -7.03 19.87
N HIS A 165 -7.56 -6.55 19.19
CA HIS A 165 -8.28 -5.33 19.53
C HIS A 165 -9.49 -5.71 20.40
N PRO A 166 -9.43 -5.53 21.73
CA PRO A 166 -10.45 -6.07 22.62
C PRO A 166 -11.86 -5.53 22.33
N LEU A 167 -12.88 -6.36 22.56
CA LEU A 167 -14.28 -6.00 22.33
C LEU A 167 -14.70 -4.74 23.10
N SER A 168 -14.10 -4.48 24.27
CA SER A 168 -14.34 -3.27 25.05
C SER A 168 -13.96 -1.97 24.34
N TYR A 169 -13.05 -2.04 23.36
CA TYR A 169 -12.68 -0.94 22.47
C TYR A 169 -13.36 -1.04 21.11
N ALA A 170 -13.47 -2.25 20.55
CA ALA A 170 -14.03 -2.48 19.23
C ALA A 170 -15.56 -2.26 19.17
N GLY A 171 -16.28 -2.56 20.25
CA GLY A 171 -17.74 -2.45 20.35
C GLY A 171 -18.56 -3.47 19.53
N GLU A 172 -17.92 -4.15 18.57
CA GLU A 172 -18.54 -5.16 17.71
C GLU A 172 -17.54 -6.30 17.46
N SER A 173 -17.99 -7.56 17.55
CA SER A 173 -17.13 -8.74 17.33
C SER A 173 -16.85 -8.97 15.84
N HIS A 174 -15.79 -9.71 15.51
CA HIS A 174 -15.46 -10.02 14.11
C HIS A 174 -16.53 -10.92 13.47
N GLU A 175 -17.17 -11.82 14.23
CA GLU A 175 -18.26 -12.66 13.72
C GLU A 175 -19.49 -11.85 13.31
N SER A 176 -19.84 -10.82 14.08
CA SER A 176 -20.92 -9.88 13.72
C SER A 176 -20.56 -9.12 12.42
N LYS A 177 -19.33 -8.62 12.33
CA LYS A 177 -18.84 -7.90 11.13
C LYS A 177 -18.83 -8.79 9.89
N LEU A 178 -18.37 -10.04 10.02
CA LEU A 178 -18.40 -11.05 8.94
C LEU A 178 -19.83 -11.40 8.52
N THR A 179 -20.75 -11.50 9.47
CA THR A 179 -22.18 -11.75 9.18
C THR A 179 -22.80 -10.59 8.39
N ARG A 180 -22.46 -9.34 8.76
CA ARG A 180 -22.88 -8.15 8.02
C ARG A 180 -22.24 -8.10 6.61
N LEU A 181 -20.98 -8.49 6.49
CA LEU A 181 -20.28 -8.59 5.19
C LEU A 181 -20.92 -9.62 4.27
N ARG A 182 -21.27 -10.81 4.78
CA ARG A 182 -22.00 -11.83 4.02
C ARG A 182 -23.37 -11.35 3.55
N SER A 183 -24.06 -10.57 4.38
CA SER A 183 -25.33 -9.96 3.99
C SER A 183 -25.14 -8.93 2.85
N ALA A 184 -24.02 -8.21 2.83
CA ALA A 184 -23.68 -7.30 1.74
C ALA A 184 -23.33 -8.07 0.44
N LEU A 185 -22.57 -9.17 0.53
CA LEU A 185 -22.28 -10.05 -0.61
C LEU A 185 -23.57 -10.47 -1.34
N SER A 186 -24.55 -10.97 -0.58
CA SER A 186 -25.83 -11.42 -1.12
C SER A 186 -26.61 -10.30 -1.83
N LYS A 187 -26.57 -9.07 -1.30
CA LYS A 187 -27.23 -7.90 -1.91
C LYS A 187 -26.56 -7.47 -3.22
N GLU A 188 -25.24 -7.56 -3.28
CA GLU A 188 -24.46 -7.20 -4.46
C GLU A 188 -24.34 -8.32 -5.50
N GLY A 189 -24.93 -9.50 -5.24
CA GLY A 189 -24.85 -10.66 -6.12
C GLY A 189 -23.46 -11.31 -6.16
N ALA A 190 -22.58 -11.00 -5.20
CA ALA A 190 -21.23 -11.54 -5.10
C ALA A 190 -21.19 -12.84 -4.28
N LYS A 191 -20.31 -13.77 -4.66
CA LYS A 191 -20.06 -15.04 -3.95
C LYS A 191 -18.87 -14.97 -3.01
N ALA A 192 -17.94 -14.07 -3.27
CA ALA A 192 -16.84 -13.75 -2.37
C ALA A 192 -16.44 -12.27 -2.51
N ILE A 193 -15.77 -11.73 -1.49
CA ILE A 193 -15.06 -10.45 -1.55
C ILE A 193 -13.59 -10.67 -1.22
N VAL A 194 -12.72 -10.03 -1.99
CA VAL A 194 -11.29 -9.88 -1.66
C VAL A 194 -11.10 -8.56 -0.93
N VAL A 195 -10.50 -8.60 0.25
CA VAL A 195 -10.13 -7.43 1.04
C VAL A 195 -8.62 -7.36 1.10
N SER A 196 -8.05 -6.27 0.58
CA SER A 196 -6.60 -6.02 0.50
C SER A 196 -6.13 -4.89 1.41
N ALA A 197 -6.95 -3.88 1.67
CA ALA A 197 -6.56 -2.76 2.53
C ALA A 197 -6.30 -3.23 3.98
N LEU A 198 -5.12 -2.94 4.50
CA LEU A 198 -4.67 -3.49 5.80
C LEU A 198 -5.52 -3.00 6.98
N ASP A 199 -6.01 -1.77 6.91
CA ASP A 199 -6.87 -1.18 7.95
C ASP A 199 -8.29 -1.78 7.94
N GLU A 200 -8.81 -2.14 6.77
CA GLU A 200 -10.07 -2.89 6.65
C GLU A 200 -9.93 -4.28 7.26
N ILE A 201 -8.84 -5.00 6.97
CA ILE A 201 -8.58 -6.34 7.52
C ILE A 201 -8.42 -6.26 9.04
N ALA A 202 -7.60 -5.34 9.54
CA ALA A 202 -7.42 -5.12 10.97
C ALA A 202 -8.75 -4.81 11.68
N TRP A 203 -9.61 -3.98 11.07
CA TRP A 203 -10.93 -3.66 11.62
C TRP A 203 -11.90 -4.84 11.56
N LEU A 204 -11.92 -5.60 10.46
CA LEU A 204 -12.83 -6.72 10.22
C LEU A 204 -12.60 -7.86 11.23
N PHE A 205 -11.33 -8.20 11.48
CA PHE A 205 -10.94 -9.31 12.36
C PHE A 205 -10.64 -8.89 13.80
N ASN A 206 -10.80 -7.62 14.16
CA ASN A 206 -10.42 -7.09 15.48
C ASN A 206 -8.98 -7.46 15.87
N LEU A 207 -8.05 -7.36 14.91
CA LEU A 207 -6.62 -7.58 15.12
C LEU A 207 -5.84 -6.31 14.81
N ARG A 208 -4.65 -6.19 15.38
CA ARG A 208 -3.71 -5.10 15.13
C ARG A 208 -2.30 -5.66 15.03
N GLY A 209 -1.43 -4.91 14.38
CA GLY A 209 -0.03 -5.26 14.18
C GLY A 209 0.88 -4.06 14.31
N ARG A 210 2.15 -4.26 13.95
CA ARG A 210 3.20 -3.23 13.98
C ARG A 210 4.05 -3.25 12.71
N ASP A 211 3.51 -3.81 11.63
CA ASP A 211 4.29 -4.06 10.43
C ASP A 211 4.58 -2.77 9.67
N VAL A 212 3.69 -1.78 9.78
CA VAL A 212 3.83 -0.46 9.18
C VAL A 212 4.11 0.56 10.30
N PRO A 213 5.20 1.33 10.23
CA PRO A 213 5.50 2.37 11.21
C PRO A 213 4.30 3.31 11.43
N ASN A 214 4.00 3.61 12.69
CA ASN A 214 2.91 4.48 13.14
C ASN A 214 1.48 4.05 12.76
N ASN A 215 1.31 2.94 12.05
CA ASN A 215 0.02 2.42 11.61
C ASN A 215 -0.18 1.02 12.24
N PRO A 216 -1.15 0.83 13.15
CA PRO A 216 -1.30 -0.42 13.90
C PRO A 216 -1.95 -1.55 13.07
N VAL A 217 -1.40 -1.82 11.89
CA VAL A 217 -1.86 -2.80 10.91
C VAL A 217 -0.79 -3.89 10.69
N PHE A 218 -1.15 -4.94 9.97
CA PHE A 218 -0.29 -6.08 9.64
C PHE A 218 -0.52 -6.49 8.20
N TYR A 219 0.53 -6.99 7.52
CA TYR A 219 0.44 -7.43 6.13
C TYR A 219 -0.45 -8.67 6.03
N ALA A 220 -1.59 -8.52 5.37
CA ALA A 220 -2.54 -9.60 5.19
C ALA A 220 -3.43 -9.38 3.96
N TYR A 221 -4.00 -10.47 3.46
CA TYR A 221 -5.18 -10.44 2.59
C TYR A 221 -6.31 -11.20 3.26
N ALA A 222 -7.56 -10.89 2.91
CA ALA A 222 -8.70 -11.69 3.31
C ALA A 222 -9.62 -12.02 2.14
N VAL A 223 -10.17 -13.22 2.17
CA VAL A 223 -11.23 -13.65 1.26
C VAL A 223 -12.42 -14.08 2.10
N VAL A 224 -13.55 -13.39 1.96
CA VAL A 224 -14.79 -13.71 2.68
C VAL A 224 -15.83 -14.18 1.69
N SER A 225 -16.38 -15.37 1.94
CA SER A 225 -17.47 -15.97 1.18
C SER A 225 -18.71 -16.16 2.04
N GLU A 226 -19.80 -16.67 1.44
CA GLU A 226 -21.04 -17.01 2.16
C GLU A 226 -20.79 -17.96 3.35
N GLY A 227 -19.86 -18.92 3.22
CA GLY A 227 -19.62 -19.97 4.22
C GLY A 227 -18.26 -19.93 4.92
N SER A 228 -17.28 -19.18 4.40
CA SER A 228 -15.92 -19.13 4.94
C SER A 228 -15.40 -17.71 5.08
N ALA A 229 -14.41 -17.52 5.95
CA ALA A 229 -13.56 -16.34 5.96
C ALA A 229 -12.12 -16.85 6.03
N GLU A 230 -11.28 -16.43 5.10
CA GLU A 230 -9.88 -16.82 5.02
C GLU A 230 -9.01 -15.59 5.25
N LEU A 231 -8.03 -15.70 6.15
CA LEU A 231 -7.07 -14.64 6.46
C LEU A 231 -5.67 -15.14 6.13
N PHE A 232 -5.02 -14.49 5.17
CA PHE A 232 -3.69 -14.80 4.67
C PHE A 232 -2.71 -13.85 5.31
N THR A 233 -1.82 -14.34 6.17
CA THR A 233 -0.89 -13.49 6.96
C THR A 233 0.33 -14.30 7.38
N GLU A 234 1.32 -13.65 8.00
CA GLU A 234 2.43 -14.36 8.66
C GLU A 234 1.91 -15.13 9.90
N LEU A 235 1.81 -16.45 9.77
CA LEU A 235 1.22 -17.31 10.81
C LEU A 235 2.09 -17.39 12.07
N GLY A 236 3.41 -17.21 11.94
CA GLY A 236 4.33 -17.17 13.08
C GLY A 236 4.07 -16.00 14.03
N LYS A 237 3.36 -14.96 13.56
CA LYS A 237 3.04 -13.75 14.33
C LYS A 237 1.69 -13.82 15.05
N LEU A 238 0.97 -14.95 14.96
CA LEU A 238 -0.26 -15.24 15.69
C LEU A 238 0.00 -16.22 16.83
N ASP A 239 -0.21 -15.79 18.07
CA ASP A 239 -0.18 -16.71 19.21
C ASP A 239 -1.45 -17.58 19.30
N GLU A 240 -1.40 -18.63 20.13
CA GLU A 240 -2.53 -19.55 20.32
C GLU A 240 -3.78 -18.87 20.89
N SER A 241 -3.63 -17.78 21.64
CA SER A 241 -4.76 -17.03 22.19
C SER A 241 -5.53 -16.30 21.09
N LEU A 242 -4.83 -15.70 20.11
CA LEU A 242 -5.44 -15.05 18.96
C LEU A 242 -6.11 -16.05 18.03
N LYS A 243 -5.46 -17.18 17.77
CA LYS A 243 -6.06 -18.28 16.99
C LYS A 243 -7.38 -18.75 17.62
N LYS A 244 -7.40 -18.88 18.95
CA LYS A 244 -8.60 -19.25 19.70
C LYS A 244 -9.70 -18.18 19.65
N VAL A 245 -9.34 -16.90 19.73
CA VAL A 245 -10.29 -15.77 19.62
C VAL A 245 -10.92 -15.70 18.24
N LEU A 246 -10.14 -15.89 17.18
CA LEU A 246 -10.66 -15.94 15.81
C LEU A 246 -11.59 -17.13 15.59
N GLY A 247 -11.30 -18.27 16.24
CA GLY A 247 -12.10 -19.48 16.20
C GLY A 247 -12.12 -20.16 14.83
N SER A 248 -12.95 -21.19 14.67
CA SER A 248 -13.04 -21.97 13.42
C SER A 248 -13.74 -21.24 12.27
N ILE A 249 -14.33 -20.08 12.52
CA ILE A 249 -14.98 -19.25 11.49
C ILE A 249 -13.97 -18.56 10.58
N VAL A 250 -12.72 -18.41 11.02
CA VAL A 250 -11.61 -17.82 10.24
C VAL A 250 -10.55 -18.88 9.96
N ALA A 251 -10.38 -19.24 8.70
CA ALA A 251 -9.29 -20.09 8.24
C ALA A 251 -8.02 -19.25 8.10
N LEU A 252 -7.00 -19.56 8.91
CA LEU A 252 -5.69 -18.92 8.85
C LEU A 252 -4.81 -19.60 7.82
N LYS A 253 -4.23 -18.82 6.91
CA LYS A 253 -3.35 -19.31 5.84
C LYS A 253 -2.07 -18.46 5.74
N PRO A 254 -0.94 -19.03 5.24
CA PRO A 254 0.25 -18.25 4.92
C PRO A 254 -0.05 -17.09 3.97
N TYR A 255 0.64 -15.96 4.13
CA TYR A 255 0.47 -14.78 3.27
C TYR A 255 0.68 -15.11 1.78
N ASP A 256 1.70 -15.90 1.46
CA ASP A 256 2.07 -16.24 0.09
C ASP A 256 1.07 -17.19 -0.62
N ASP A 257 0.21 -17.88 0.15
CA ASP A 257 -0.84 -18.74 -0.39
C ASP A 257 -2.03 -17.94 -0.95
N PHE A 258 -2.08 -16.63 -0.73
CA PHE A 258 -3.20 -15.79 -1.17
C PHE A 258 -3.44 -15.91 -2.68
N ARG A 259 -2.41 -15.71 -3.52
CA ARG A 259 -2.58 -15.70 -4.98
C ARG A 259 -3.04 -17.06 -5.54
N SER A 260 -2.52 -18.15 -4.98
CA SER A 260 -2.91 -19.49 -5.42
C SER A 260 -4.35 -19.79 -5.01
N SER A 261 -4.79 -19.32 -3.85
CA SER A 261 -6.17 -19.49 -3.37
C SER A 261 -7.22 -18.83 -4.27
N LEU A 262 -6.89 -17.70 -4.92
CA LEU A 262 -7.79 -17.02 -5.85
C LEU A 262 -8.25 -17.92 -7.02
N LYS A 263 -7.44 -18.92 -7.39
CA LYS A 263 -7.76 -19.90 -8.46
C LYS A 263 -8.87 -20.87 -8.06
N SER A 264 -9.15 -21.01 -6.77
CA SER A 264 -10.20 -21.89 -6.25
C SER A 264 -11.56 -21.21 -6.11
N LEU A 265 -11.62 -19.88 -6.29
CA LEU A 265 -12.86 -19.12 -6.19
C LEU A 265 -13.81 -19.46 -7.32
N LYS A 266 -15.11 -19.28 -7.05
CA LYS A 266 -16.20 -19.56 -7.99
C LYS A 266 -17.27 -18.49 -7.89
N GLY A 267 -17.88 -18.18 -9.03
CA GLY A 267 -18.92 -17.17 -9.15
C GLY A 267 -18.38 -15.74 -9.09
N PRO A 268 -19.27 -14.73 -9.01
CA PRO A 268 -18.87 -13.33 -9.02
C PRO A 268 -18.05 -12.96 -7.79
N VAL A 269 -16.89 -12.33 -7.99
CA VAL A 269 -15.97 -11.90 -6.93
C VAL A 269 -15.99 -10.38 -6.84
N TRP A 270 -16.32 -9.87 -5.66
CA TRP A 270 -16.26 -8.45 -5.34
C TRP A 270 -14.83 -8.04 -5.01
N ILE A 271 -14.34 -7.01 -5.71
CA ILE A 271 -13.11 -6.30 -5.36
C ILE A 271 -13.40 -4.79 -5.26
N ASP A 272 -12.69 -4.11 -4.37
CA ASP A 272 -12.62 -2.65 -4.38
C ASP A 272 -11.54 -2.20 -5.37
N PRO A 273 -11.90 -1.53 -6.48
CA PRO A 273 -10.95 -1.18 -7.51
C PRO A 273 -9.92 -0.12 -7.08
N ASN A 274 -10.14 0.58 -5.97
CA ASN A 274 -9.23 1.61 -5.44
C ASN A 274 -8.17 1.02 -4.52
N SER A 275 -8.47 -0.07 -3.81
CA SER A 275 -7.55 -0.71 -2.86
C SER A 275 -7.05 -2.10 -3.27
N THR A 276 -7.66 -2.72 -4.30
CA THR A 276 -7.21 -4.01 -4.85
C THR A 276 -6.19 -3.79 -5.96
N SER A 277 -5.03 -4.44 -5.86
CA SER A 277 -3.98 -4.32 -6.87
C SER A 277 -4.40 -4.90 -8.23
N ALA A 278 -3.84 -4.34 -9.30
CA ALA A 278 -4.11 -4.81 -10.65
C ALA A 278 -3.70 -6.27 -10.88
N ALA A 279 -2.70 -6.76 -10.14
CA ALA A 279 -2.28 -8.16 -10.21
C ALA A 279 -3.37 -9.12 -9.70
N VAL A 280 -4.09 -8.74 -8.64
CA VAL A 280 -5.22 -9.53 -8.13
C VAL A 280 -6.33 -9.58 -9.17
N GLU A 281 -6.71 -8.43 -9.75
CA GLU A 281 -7.72 -8.40 -10.81
C GLU A 281 -7.32 -9.27 -12.01
N SER A 282 -6.04 -9.21 -12.42
CA SER A 282 -5.51 -10.05 -13.51
C SER A 282 -5.69 -11.54 -13.21
N ILE A 283 -5.35 -12.00 -12.00
CA ILE A 283 -5.52 -13.42 -11.62
C ILE A 283 -7.00 -13.82 -11.68
N LEU A 284 -7.91 -12.98 -11.22
CA LEU A 284 -9.35 -13.25 -11.28
C LEU A 284 -9.85 -13.34 -12.75
N LYS A 285 -9.39 -12.43 -13.62
CA LYS A 285 -9.72 -12.44 -15.06
C LYS A 285 -9.16 -13.66 -15.77
N ASP A 286 -7.92 -14.07 -15.47
CA ASP A 286 -7.28 -15.25 -16.06
C ASP A 286 -8.03 -16.55 -15.68
N ASN A 287 -8.61 -16.57 -14.47
CA ASN A 287 -9.49 -17.65 -14.01
C ASN A 287 -10.94 -17.54 -14.54
N LYS A 288 -11.22 -16.55 -15.40
CA LYS A 288 -12.53 -16.28 -16.02
C LYS A 288 -13.64 -16.06 -14.99
N LEU A 289 -13.29 -15.45 -13.85
CA LEU A 289 -14.27 -15.08 -12.82
C LEU A 289 -14.96 -13.78 -13.22
N GLU A 290 -16.27 -13.71 -12.95
CA GLU A 290 -17.01 -12.45 -13.02
C GLU A 290 -16.54 -11.53 -11.89
N ILE A 291 -16.29 -10.26 -12.19
CA ILE A 291 -15.79 -9.29 -11.21
C ILE A 291 -16.88 -8.27 -10.92
N VAL A 292 -17.27 -8.16 -9.65
CA VAL A 292 -18.12 -7.10 -9.12
C VAL A 292 -17.21 -5.97 -8.62
N ALA A 293 -16.83 -5.05 -9.49
CA ALA A 293 -15.95 -3.93 -9.13
C ALA A 293 -16.76 -2.79 -8.48
N LYS A 294 -16.72 -2.69 -7.15
CA LYS A 294 -17.42 -1.67 -6.35
C LYS A 294 -16.62 -1.34 -5.10
N ASP A 295 -16.77 -0.14 -4.57
CA ASP A 295 -16.12 0.26 -3.30
C ASP A 295 -16.42 -0.76 -2.20
N SER A 296 -15.42 -1.09 -1.37
CA SER A 296 -15.63 -1.95 -0.20
C SER A 296 -16.67 -1.32 0.73
N PRO A 297 -17.55 -2.11 1.37
CA PRO A 297 -18.47 -1.56 2.35
C PRO A 297 -17.79 -1.24 3.69
N ILE A 298 -16.60 -1.80 3.94
CA ILE A 298 -15.90 -1.72 5.23
C ILE A 298 -15.44 -0.28 5.54
N PRO A 299 -14.86 0.51 4.60
CA PRO A 299 -14.54 1.91 4.82
C PRO A 299 -15.72 2.74 5.33
N ALA A 300 -16.88 2.60 4.69
CA ALA A 300 -18.10 3.30 5.10
C ALA A 300 -18.56 2.88 6.51
N TRP A 301 -18.44 1.60 6.84
CA TRP A 301 -18.80 1.09 8.15
C TRP A 301 -17.89 1.59 9.27
N LYS A 302 -16.56 1.51 9.09
CA LYS A 302 -15.60 1.98 10.10
C LYS A 302 -15.50 3.51 10.16
N ALA A 303 -16.05 4.23 9.17
CA ALA A 303 -16.17 5.68 9.24
C ALA A 303 -17.12 6.11 10.37
N VAL A 304 -18.21 5.36 10.60
CA VAL A 304 -19.21 5.63 11.65
C VAL A 304 -18.86 4.86 12.92
N LYS A 305 -18.28 5.56 13.90
CA LYS A 305 -17.79 4.93 15.14
C LYS A 305 -18.95 4.57 16.07
N ASN A 306 -18.92 3.37 16.63
CA ASN A 306 -19.87 2.97 17.66
C ASN A 306 -19.55 3.62 19.02
N SER A 307 -20.40 3.38 20.03
CA SER A 307 -20.26 3.99 21.34
C SER A 307 -18.96 3.60 22.08
N ALA A 308 -18.48 2.37 21.90
CA ALA A 308 -17.22 1.90 22.48
C ALA A 308 -16.01 2.56 21.82
N GLU A 309 -15.98 2.61 20.49
CA GLU A 309 -14.93 3.28 19.72
C GLU A 309 -14.88 4.78 20.05
N LEU A 310 -16.03 5.47 20.09
CA LEU A 310 -16.12 6.89 20.48
C LEU A 310 -15.66 7.12 21.92
N LYS A 311 -16.00 6.22 22.85
CA LYS A 311 -15.51 6.31 24.24
C LYS A 311 -13.99 6.14 24.29
N GLY A 312 -13.45 5.17 23.56
CA GLY A 312 -12.00 4.95 23.43
C GLY A 312 -11.27 6.17 22.86
N MET A 313 -11.81 6.75 21.79
CA MET A 313 -11.29 7.98 21.17
C MET A 313 -11.24 9.14 22.18
N ARG A 314 -12.33 9.40 22.91
CA ARG A 314 -12.36 10.48 23.93
C ARG A 314 -11.32 10.24 25.03
N GLN A 315 -11.22 9.01 25.53
CA GLN A 315 -10.23 8.67 26.55
C GLN A 315 -8.79 8.82 26.04
N ALA A 316 -8.53 8.46 24.78
CA ALA A 316 -7.23 8.67 24.16
C ALA A 316 -6.89 10.16 24.06
N HIS A 317 -7.81 11.00 23.57
CA HIS A 317 -7.60 12.44 23.46
C HIS A 317 -7.40 13.13 24.82
N VAL A 318 -8.07 12.66 25.89
CA VAL A 318 -7.83 13.18 27.24
C VAL A 318 -6.39 12.88 27.70
N ARG A 319 -5.90 11.66 27.50
CA ARG A 319 -4.52 11.29 27.87
C ARG A 319 -3.49 12.06 27.06
N ASP A 320 -3.72 12.17 25.76
CA ASP A 320 -2.89 12.94 24.83
C ASP A 320 -2.84 14.42 25.21
N GLY A 321 -4.00 15.03 25.49
CA GLY A 321 -4.07 16.41 25.96
C GLY A 321 -3.31 16.66 27.27
N VAL A 322 -3.37 15.72 28.23
CA VAL A 322 -2.55 15.80 29.45
C VAL A 322 -1.05 15.76 29.14
N ALA A 323 -0.62 14.90 28.22
CA ALA A 323 0.77 14.82 27.79
C ALA A 323 1.23 16.14 27.12
N MET A 324 0.42 16.70 26.22
CA MET A 324 0.71 17.97 25.55
C MET A 324 0.77 19.16 26.52
N VAL A 325 -0.09 19.20 27.55
CA VAL A 325 -0.04 20.24 28.59
C VAL A 325 1.24 20.12 29.41
N ARG A 326 1.63 18.90 29.80
CA ARG A 326 2.90 18.66 30.53
C ARG A 326 4.11 19.08 29.70
N PHE A 327 4.15 18.68 28.43
CA PHE A 327 5.20 19.08 27.50
C PHE A 327 5.26 20.60 27.35
N SER A 328 4.12 21.25 27.11
CA SER A 328 4.05 22.71 26.94
C SER A 328 4.52 23.47 28.18
N ARG A 329 4.20 22.96 29.38
CA ARG A 329 4.70 23.53 30.64
C ARG A 329 6.21 23.38 30.76
N TRP A 330 6.71 22.17 30.57
CA TRP A 330 8.15 21.89 30.62
C TRP A 330 8.91 22.76 29.62
N LEU A 331 8.46 22.83 28.37
CA LEU A 331 9.11 23.65 27.33
C LEU A 331 9.18 25.13 27.75
N LYS A 332 8.09 25.70 28.27
CA LYS A 332 8.07 27.09 28.75
C LYS A 332 9.01 27.33 29.93
N GLU A 333 9.15 26.37 30.83
CA GLU A 333 10.00 26.50 32.02
C GLU A 333 11.48 26.26 31.71
N THR A 334 11.80 25.57 30.61
CA THR A 334 13.16 25.10 30.30
C THR A 334 13.78 25.84 29.09
N ILE A 335 12.98 26.38 28.17
CA ILE A 335 13.49 27.04 26.96
C ILE A 335 14.41 28.23 27.31
N GLY A 336 15.61 28.26 26.71
CA GLY A 336 16.63 29.26 27.01
C GLY A 336 17.42 29.02 28.31
N ARG A 337 17.10 27.97 29.07
CA ARG A 337 17.84 27.56 30.29
C ARG A 337 18.71 26.34 30.05
N GLU A 338 18.27 25.44 29.18
CA GLU A 338 19.02 24.24 28.79
C GLU A 338 19.20 24.21 27.28
N LYS A 339 20.26 23.53 26.84
CA LYS A 339 20.45 23.26 25.42
C LYS A 339 19.38 22.29 24.96
N MET A 340 18.69 22.65 23.89
CA MET A 340 17.63 21.85 23.28
C MET A 340 17.91 21.70 21.79
N ASP A 341 17.58 20.54 21.26
CA ASP A 341 17.36 20.26 19.85
C ASP A 341 15.87 20.01 19.60
N GLU A 342 15.49 19.93 18.33
CA GLU A 342 14.23 19.31 17.91
C GLU A 342 14.25 17.81 18.28
#